data_AF-A0A8C1LY43-F1
#
_entry.id   AF-A0A8C1LY43-F1
#
_cell.length_a   1.000
_cell.length_b   1.000
_cell.length_c   1.000
_cell.angle_alpha   90.00
_cell.angle_beta   90.00
_cell.angle_gamma   90.00
#
_symmetry.space_group_name_H-M   'P 1'
#
loop_
_entity.id
_entity.type
_entity.pdbx_description
1 polymer ?
#
loop_
_entity_poly.entity_id
_entity_poly.type
_entity_poly.pdbx_seq_one_letter_code
_entity_poly.pdbx_strand_id
1 'polypeptide(L)'
;LGEEKWLLLLNSLKDLREAELKEFQWHLKNDHESISESEMEKADRLKTVDKMVECFGPEEALKITVKILKKMNQNSLAVENASENVAFVEATEGATEA
;
A
#
# COMPACT_ATOMS: atom_id res chain seq x y z
N LEU A 1 -7.47 11.34 -7.63
CA LEU A 1 -6.02 11.10 -7.45
C LEU A 1 -5.66 10.57 -6.06
N GLY A 2 -5.88 11.30 -4.96
CA GLY A 2 -5.48 10.84 -3.61
C GLY A 2 -6.32 9.69 -3.03
N GLU A 3 -7.65 9.80 -3.11
CA GLU A 3 -8.59 8.81 -2.55
C GLU A 3 -8.57 7.46 -3.29
N GLU A 4 -8.29 7.46 -4.60
CA GLU A 4 -8.22 6.24 -5.41
C GLU A 4 -7.04 5.36 -4.99
N LYS A 5 -5.86 5.95 -4.81
CA LYS A 5 -4.67 5.22 -4.35
C LYS A 5 -4.83 4.69 -2.92
N TRP A 6 -5.55 5.42 -2.07
CA TRP A 6 -5.92 4.95 -0.74
C TRP A 6 -6.82 3.71 -0.80
N LEU A 7 -7.80 3.68 -1.72
CA LEU A 7 -8.68 2.52 -1.91
C LEU A 7 -7.92 1.28 -2.40
N LEU A 8 -6.97 1.45 -3.33
CA LEU A 8 -6.11 0.35 -3.81
C LEU A 8 -5.29 -0.26 -2.68
N LEU A 9 -4.68 0.60 -1.84
CA LEU A 9 -3.96 0.18 -0.64
C LEU A 9 -4.84 -0.61 0.32
N LEU A 10 -6.06 -0.11 0.57
CA LEU A 10 -6.99 -0.75 1.48
C LEU A 10 -7.46 -2.12 0.96
N ASN A 11 -7.80 -2.23 -0.33
CA ASN A 11 -8.24 -3.49 -0.92
C ASN A 11 -7.15 -4.56 -0.85
N SER A 12 -5.92 -4.16 -1.17
CA SER A 12 -4.76 -5.03 -1.07
C SER A 12 -4.52 -5.53 0.34
N LEU A 13 -4.62 -4.61 1.32
CA LEU A 13 -4.52 -4.99 2.71
C LEU A 13 -5.71 -5.81 3.17
N LYS A 14 -6.91 -5.74 2.56
CA LYS A 14 -8.11 -6.57 2.83
C LYS A 14 -7.96 -8.02 2.37
N ASP A 15 -7.17 -8.27 1.33
CA ASP A 15 -6.92 -9.63 0.83
C ASP A 15 -5.89 -10.40 1.67
N LEU A 16 -5.14 -9.72 2.54
CA LEU A 16 -4.27 -10.38 3.52
C LEU A 16 -5.08 -11.03 4.64
N ARG A 17 -4.67 -12.20 5.14
CA ARG A 17 -5.17 -12.74 6.40
C ARG A 17 -4.55 -11.99 7.58
N GLU A 18 -5.08 -12.18 8.79
CA GLU A 18 -4.54 -11.48 9.99
C GLU A 18 -3.04 -11.73 10.23
N ALA A 19 -2.57 -12.96 10.01
CA ALA A 19 -1.15 -13.28 10.16
C ALA A 19 -0.28 -12.54 9.12
N GLU A 20 -0.76 -12.49 7.87
CA GLU A 20 -0.09 -11.77 6.78
C GLU A 20 -0.12 -10.25 7.02
N LEU A 21 -1.23 -9.71 7.54
CA LEU A 21 -1.30 -8.30 7.92
C LEU A 21 -0.29 -7.95 9.02
N LYS A 22 -0.13 -8.81 10.03
CA LYS A 22 0.89 -8.61 11.09
C LYS A 22 2.30 -8.64 10.53
N GLU A 23 2.59 -9.55 9.60
CA GLU A 23 3.87 -9.62 8.92
C GLU A 23 4.12 -8.38 8.05
N PHE A 24 3.10 -7.91 7.33
CA PHE A 24 3.15 -6.66 6.57
C PHE A 24 3.48 -5.47 7.47
N GLN A 25 2.76 -5.31 8.57
CA GLN A 25 2.97 -4.25 9.56
C GLN A 25 4.37 -4.35 10.21
N TRP A 26 4.88 -5.57 10.40
CA TRP A 26 6.23 -5.82 10.90
C TRP A 26 7.30 -5.35 9.91
N HIS A 27 7.15 -5.63 8.61
CA HIS A 27 8.04 -5.10 7.58
C HIS A 27 7.95 -3.57 7.51
N LEU A 28 6.73 -3.02 7.56
CA LEU A 28 6.49 -1.59 7.49
C LEU A 28 7.21 -0.81 8.60
N LYS A 29 7.17 -1.29 9.85
CA LYS A 29 7.88 -0.64 10.98
C LYS A 29 9.40 -0.84 10.93
N ASN A 30 9.88 -1.97 10.41
CA ASN A 30 11.31 -2.26 10.38
C ASN A 30 12.04 -1.58 9.23
N ASP A 31 11.36 -1.39 8.11
CA ASP A 31 11.93 -0.75 6.93
C ASP A 31 11.84 0.79 7.01
N HIS A 32 11.02 1.34 7.93
CA HIS A 32 10.72 2.77 8.00
C HIS A 32 10.66 3.30 9.44
N GLU A 33 11.70 4.03 9.84
CA GLU A 33 11.79 4.69 11.17
C GLU A 33 10.68 5.72 11.44
N SER A 34 10.00 6.20 10.38
CA SER A 34 8.89 7.16 10.48
C SER A 34 7.61 6.57 11.08
N ILE A 35 7.52 5.25 11.23
CA ILE A 35 6.35 4.57 11.79
C ILE A 35 6.73 3.94 13.12
N SER A 36 6.07 4.35 14.20
CA SER A 36 6.35 3.81 15.53
C SER A 36 5.81 2.39 15.68
N GLU A 37 6.58 1.53 16.36
CA GLU A 37 6.15 0.18 16.72
C GLU A 37 4.82 0.16 17.50
N SER A 38 4.64 1.14 18.39
CA SER A 38 3.42 1.30 19.20
C SER A 38 2.18 1.63 18.38
N GLU A 39 2.34 2.29 17.22
CA GLU A 39 1.25 2.64 16.33
C GLU A 39 0.77 1.44 15.53
N MET A 40 1.67 0.51 15.18
CA MET A 40 1.38 -0.66 14.34
C MET A 40 0.93 -1.89 15.13
N GLU A 41 1.33 -2.05 16.39
CA GLU A 41 0.99 -3.24 17.21
C GLU A 41 -0.53 -3.50 17.33
N LYS A 42 -1.34 -2.44 17.27
CA LYS A 42 -2.82 -2.49 17.32
C LYS A 42 -3.48 -1.86 16.10
N ALA A 43 -2.74 -1.63 15.02
CA ALA A 43 -3.31 -1.05 13.82
C ALA A 43 -4.21 -2.07 13.13
N ASP A 44 -5.43 -1.65 12.80
CA ASP A 44 -6.24 -2.35 11.81
C ASP A 44 -5.83 -1.90 10.39
N ARG A 45 -6.48 -2.48 9.38
CA ARG A 45 -6.16 -2.24 7.97
C ARG A 45 -6.32 -0.76 7.59
N LEU A 46 -7.37 -0.10 8.09
CA LEU A 46 -7.63 1.31 7.80
C LEU A 46 -6.53 2.18 8.40
N LYS A 47 -6.23 1.95 9.68
CA LYS A 47 -5.18 2.68 10.39
C LYS A 47 -3.80 2.48 9.77
N THR A 48 -3.51 1.29 9.24
CA THR A 48 -2.27 1.05 8.49
C THR A 48 -2.23 1.87 7.19
N VAL A 49 -3.30 1.88 6.39
CA VAL A 49 -3.36 2.69 5.15
C VAL A 49 -3.22 4.17 5.46
N ASP A 50 -3.99 4.67 6.42
CA ASP A 50 -3.96 6.08 6.81
C ASP A 50 -2.56 6.50 7.21
N LYS A 51 -1.86 5.69 8.03
CA LYS A 51 -0.50 5.99 8.45
C LYS A 51 0.49 5.97 7.29
N MET A 52 0.36 5.03 6.36
CA MET A 52 1.22 4.98 5.17
C MET A 52 1.01 6.22 4.29
N VAL A 53 -0.24 6.61 4.06
CA VAL A 53 -0.58 7.79 3.24
C VAL A 53 -0.16 9.09 3.94
N GLU A 54 -0.31 9.18 5.27
CA GLU A 54 0.13 10.32 6.06
C GLU A 54 1.66 10.48 6.05
N CYS A 55 2.40 9.38 6.24
CA CYS A 55 3.87 9.43 6.33
C CYS A 55 4.58 9.57 4.99
N PHE A 56 4.06 8.95 3.92
CA PHE A 56 4.77 8.86 2.64
C PHE A 56 4.03 9.52 1.48
N GLY A 57 2.76 9.85 1.65
CA GLY A 57 1.87 10.23 0.57
C GLY A 57 1.30 9.02 -0.19
N PRO A 58 0.17 9.18 -0.88
CA PRO A 58 -0.58 8.08 -1.47
C PRO A 58 0.20 7.30 -2.55
N GLU A 59 1.08 7.98 -3.28
CA GLU A 59 1.85 7.34 -4.35
C GLU A 59 3.04 6.53 -3.82
N GLU A 60 3.77 7.07 -2.86
CA GLU A 60 4.91 6.35 -2.27
C GLU A 60 4.42 5.23 -1.36
N ALA A 61 3.30 5.42 -0.65
CA ALA A 61 2.63 4.36 0.09
C ALA A 61 2.31 3.15 -0.79
N LEU A 62 1.81 3.35 -2.01
CA LEU A 62 1.53 2.26 -2.95
C LEU A 62 2.80 1.52 -3.37
N LYS A 63 3.89 2.24 -3.64
CA LYS A 63 5.20 1.62 -3.97
C LYS A 63 5.75 0.80 -2.79
N ILE A 64 5.59 1.29 -1.57
CA ILE A 64 6.00 0.58 -0.35
C ILE A 64 5.18 -0.71 -0.19
N THR A 65 3.86 -0.63 -0.35
CA THR A 65 2.96 -1.80 -0.30
C THR A 65 3.39 -2.89 -1.27
N VAL A 66 3.62 -2.55 -2.54
CA VAL A 66 4.09 -3.51 -3.55
C VAL A 66 5.43 -4.15 -3.15
N LYS A 67 6.37 -3.37 -2.59
CA LYS A 67 7.67 -3.90 -2.14
C LYS A 67 7.50 -4.88 -0.98
N ILE A 68 6.68 -4.54 0.02
CA ILE A 68 6.45 -5.40 1.18
C ILE A 68 5.71 -6.68 0.79
N LEU A 69 4.68 -6.60 -0.06
CA LEU A 69 3.97 -7.77 -0.57
C LEU A 69 4.92 -8.75 -1.29
N LYS A 70 5.88 -8.24 -2.07
CA LYS A 70 6.94 -9.08 -2.68
C LYS A 70 7.84 -9.74 -1.64
N LYS A 71 8.21 -9.04 -0.55
CA LYS A 71 9.02 -9.61 0.54
C LYS A 71 8.30 -10.76 1.25
N MET A 72 6.97 -10.66 1.39
CA MET A 72 6.11 -11.69 1.98
C MET A 72 5.73 -12.79 0.99
N ASN A 73 6.31 -12.79 -0.22
CA ASN A 73 5.99 -13.73 -1.31
C ASN A 73 4.51 -13.68 -1.77
N GLN A 74 3.80 -12.60 -1.48
CA GLN A 74 2.45 -12.28 -1.98
C GLN A 74 2.52 -11.68 -3.39
N ASN A 75 3.21 -12.39 -4.29
CA ASN A 75 3.59 -11.86 -5.61
C ASN A 75 2.38 -11.57 -6.50
N SER A 76 1.29 -12.33 -6.38
CA SER A 76 0.05 -12.08 -7.12
C SER A 76 -0.57 -10.73 -6.75
N LEU A 77 -0.73 -10.45 -5.45
CA LEU A 77 -1.23 -9.17 -4.96
C LEU A 77 -0.30 -8.01 -5.34
N ALA A 78 1.01 -8.24 -5.32
CA ALA A 78 1.99 -7.23 -5.73
C ALA A 78 1.91 -6.89 -7.22
N VAL A 79 1.63 -7.86 -8.08
CA VAL A 79 1.44 -7.65 -9.52
C VAL A 79 0.13 -6.91 -9.79
N GLU A 80 -0.96 -7.30 -9.12
CA GLU A 80 -2.27 -6.65 -9.24
C GLU A 80 -2.17 -5.15 -8.91
N ASN A 81 -1.63 -4.82 -7.73
CA ASN A 81 -1.38 -3.43 -7.31
C ASN A 81 -0.51 -2.63 -8.29
N ALA A 82 0.54 -3.26 -8.83
CA ALA A 82 1.44 -2.59 -9.77
C ALA A 82 0.76 -2.35 -11.12
N SER A 83 -0.05 -3.31 -11.59
CA SER A 83 -0.78 -3.20 -12.84
C SER A 83 -1.87 -2.13 -12.79
N GLU A 84 -2.58 -2.01 -11.67
CA GLU A 84 -3.58 -0.96 -11.45
C GLU A 84 -2.94 0.43 -11.37
N ASN A 85 -1.72 0.54 -10.83
CA ASN A 85 -0.95 1.79 -10.86
C ASN A 85 -0.55 2.20 -12.29
N VAL A 86 -0.14 1.24 -13.14
CA VAL A 86 0.27 1.51 -14.54
C VAL A 86 -0.93 1.88 -15.41
N ALA A 87 -2.03 1.13 -15.34
CA ALA A 87 -3.24 1.43 -16.12
C ALA A 87 -3.81 2.82 -15.78
N PHE A 88 -3.60 3.28 -14.55
CA PHE A 88 -4.02 4.61 -14.11
C PHE A 88 -3.18 5.74 -14.72
N VAL A 89 -1.85 5.56 -14.82
CA VAL A 89 -0.97 6.55 -15.48
C VAL A 89 -1.41 6.74 -16.94
N GLU A 90 -1.61 5.65 -17.66
CA GLU A 90 -2.05 5.68 -19.07
C GLU A 90 -3.44 6.32 -19.25
N ALA A 91 -4.40 6.04 -18.36
CA ALA A 91 -5.74 6.62 -18.41
C ALA A 91 -5.77 8.13 -18.15
N THR A 92 -4.80 8.67 -17.41
CA THR A 92 -4.71 10.12 -17.12
C THR A 92 -3.93 10.91 -18.17
N GLU A 93 -2.93 10.30 -18.82
CA GLU A 93 -2.19 10.93 -19.92
C GLU A 93 -2.99 10.99 -21.23
N GLY A 94 -3.90 10.02 -21.46
CA GLY A 94 -4.80 10.01 -22.61
C GLY A 94 -5.86 11.14 -22.64
N ALA A 95 -6.02 11.91 -21.55
CA ALA A 95 -6.99 13.01 -21.47
C ALA A 95 -6.42 14.40 -21.83
N THR A 96 -5.10 14.51 -22.08
CA THR A 96 -4.46 15.78 -22.45
C THR A 96 -4.25 16.01 -23.95
N GLU A 97 -4.66 15.06 -24.80
CA GLU A 97 -4.70 15.24 -26.26
C GLU A 97 -6.15 15.23 -26.76
N ALA A 98 -6.87 16.35 -26.57
CA ALA A 98 -8.10 16.69 -27.30
C ALA A 98 -8.25 18.21 -27.44
#